data_AF-A0A7S3W184-F1
#
_entry.id   AF-A0A7S3W184-F1
#
_cell.length_a   1.000
_cell.length_b   1.000
_cell.length_c   1.000
_cell.angle_alpha   90.00
_cell.angle_beta   90.00
_cell.angle_gamma   90.00
#
_symmetry.space_group_name_H-M   'P 1'
#
loop_
_entity.id
_entity.type
_entity.pdbx_description
1 polymer ?
#
loop_
_entity_poly.entity_id
_entity_poly.type
_entity_poly.pdbx_seq_one_letter_code
_entity_poly.pdbx_strand_id
1 'polypeptide(L)'
;PRAASQSACVVEHCGAQLARCLADTACRGWSLCNAGCGLGTEALACNQRCADLHTPLRGSPAIDAFSICTISDHHCVPQRRQRCAVPRNTLPALELAAFEGDWWVTRGLNPIFDCFDCQRHTFSLGAAGEPKRLHGALRYSVKRDLHCSFPQRCEYVRREVNQSFAQSNATGHLANHGNPPAQLHYADDWYVIAHRPETYIL
;
A
#
# COMPACT_ATOMS: atom_id res chain seq x y z
N PRO A 1 -12.98 13.79 -20.82
CA PRO A 1 -12.51 15.10 -20.30
C PRO A 1 -11.34 15.04 -19.27
N ARG A 2 -11.25 14.01 -18.40
CA ARG A 2 -10.24 13.96 -17.30
C ARG A 2 -8.84 13.43 -17.65
N ALA A 3 -8.67 12.59 -18.66
CA ALA A 3 -7.37 12.00 -19.00
C ALA A 3 -6.42 13.03 -19.64
N ALA A 4 -6.94 13.83 -20.58
CA ALA A 4 -6.19 14.90 -21.24
C ALA A 4 -5.69 15.97 -20.26
N SER A 5 -6.47 16.28 -19.22
CA SER A 5 -6.05 17.22 -18.16
C SER A 5 -4.98 16.64 -17.24
N GLN A 6 -5.00 15.32 -16.97
CA GLN A 6 -3.97 14.66 -16.16
C GLN A 6 -2.65 14.60 -16.92
N SER A 7 -2.64 14.15 -18.18
CA SER A 7 -1.42 14.11 -18.99
C SER A 7 -0.84 15.50 -19.22
N ALA A 8 -1.68 16.51 -19.47
CA ALA A 8 -1.23 17.90 -19.59
C ALA A 8 -0.55 18.39 -18.29
N CYS A 9 -1.18 18.17 -17.13
CA CYS A 9 -0.61 18.53 -15.82
C CYS A 9 0.76 17.87 -15.59
N VAL A 10 0.88 16.57 -15.89
CA VAL A 10 2.14 15.84 -15.71
C VAL A 10 3.24 16.41 -16.62
N VAL A 11 2.93 16.70 -17.88
CA VAL A 11 3.90 17.27 -18.82
C VAL A 11 4.33 18.67 -18.39
N GLU A 12 3.37 19.49 -17.94
CA GLU A 12 3.60 20.88 -17.56
C GLU A 12 4.42 21.01 -16.26
N HIS A 13 4.08 20.24 -15.23
CA HIS A 13 4.68 20.41 -13.90
C HIS A 13 5.71 19.35 -13.53
N CYS A 14 5.61 18.15 -14.10
CA CYS A 14 6.43 16.99 -13.73
C CYS A 14 7.23 16.43 -14.91
N GLY A 15 7.39 17.19 -16.00
CA GLY A 15 8.05 16.73 -17.22
C GLY A 15 9.50 16.28 -17.01
N ALA A 16 10.25 16.97 -16.14
CA ALA A 16 11.63 16.59 -15.81
C ALA A 16 11.70 15.25 -15.06
N GLN A 17 10.81 15.03 -14.10
CA GLN A 17 10.68 13.80 -13.34
C GLN A 17 10.20 12.66 -14.23
N LEU A 18 9.24 12.92 -15.14
CA LEU A 18 8.79 11.98 -16.16
C LEU A 18 9.96 11.56 -17.07
N ALA A 19 10.76 12.50 -17.57
CA ALA A 19 11.91 12.18 -18.42
C ALA A 19 12.95 11.31 -17.69
N ARG A 20 13.25 11.63 -16.42
CA ARG A 20 14.13 10.80 -15.57
C ARG A 20 13.55 9.41 -15.33
N CYS A 21 12.25 9.33 -15.08
CA CYS A 21 11.54 8.07 -14.91
C CYS A 21 11.61 7.21 -16.18
N LEU A 22 11.41 7.79 -17.36
CA LEU A 22 11.51 7.06 -18.63
C LEU A 22 12.94 6.62 -18.94
N ALA A 23 13.97 7.31 -18.44
CA ALA A 23 15.35 6.87 -18.54
C ALA A 23 15.67 5.69 -17.60
N ASP A 24 15.07 5.64 -16.41
CA ASP A 24 15.23 4.53 -15.45
C ASP A 24 14.43 3.28 -15.87
N THR A 25 15.05 2.10 -15.81
CA THR A 25 14.41 0.87 -16.30
C THR A 25 13.22 0.42 -15.44
N ALA A 26 13.32 0.55 -14.12
CA ALA A 26 12.22 0.18 -13.22
C ALA A 26 11.05 1.16 -13.36
N CYS A 27 11.34 2.46 -13.34
CA CYS A 27 10.34 3.51 -13.44
C CYS A 27 9.67 3.56 -14.82
N ARG A 28 10.41 3.30 -15.90
CA ARG A 28 9.84 3.13 -17.24
C ARG A 28 8.88 1.95 -17.29
N GLY A 29 9.26 0.79 -16.74
CA GLY A 29 8.38 -0.38 -16.65
C GLY A 29 7.10 -0.09 -15.87
N TRP A 30 7.24 0.54 -14.70
CA TRP A 30 6.11 0.98 -13.88
C TRP A 30 5.21 1.96 -14.61
N SER A 31 5.76 3.00 -15.24
CA SER A 31 5.00 4.03 -15.95
C SER A 31 4.26 3.49 -17.17
N LEU A 32 4.91 2.64 -17.96
CA LEU A 32 4.28 2.01 -19.12
C LEU A 32 3.16 1.05 -18.71
N CYS A 33 3.34 0.31 -17.62
CA CYS A 33 2.28 -0.52 -17.05
C CYS A 33 1.08 0.34 -16.62
N ASN A 34 1.31 1.41 -15.85
CA ASN A 34 0.24 2.33 -15.40
C ASN A 34 -0.45 3.04 -16.57
N ALA A 35 0.26 3.36 -17.65
CA ALA A 35 -0.35 3.96 -18.85
C ALA A 35 -1.35 3.03 -19.54
N GLY A 36 -1.20 1.71 -19.38
CA GLY A 36 -2.15 0.71 -19.83
C GLY A 36 -3.36 0.51 -18.90
N CYS A 37 -3.30 1.04 -17.67
CA CYS A 37 -4.43 1.01 -16.75
C CYS A 37 -5.48 2.02 -17.18
N GLY A 38 -6.72 1.57 -17.41
CA GLY A 38 -7.85 2.44 -17.75
C GLY A 38 -8.18 3.45 -16.64
N LEU A 39 -9.32 4.14 -16.76
CA LEU A 39 -9.80 5.06 -15.72
C LEU A 39 -10.85 4.37 -14.84
N GLY A 40 -10.96 4.75 -13.55
CA GLY A 40 -12.04 4.28 -12.67
C GLY A 40 -11.58 3.50 -11.45
N THR A 41 -12.44 2.62 -10.93
CA THR A 41 -12.13 1.73 -9.79
C THR A 41 -11.27 0.54 -10.20
N GLU A 42 -11.46 0.02 -11.41
CA GLU A 42 -10.59 -1.00 -12.04
C GLU A 42 -9.14 -0.50 -12.20
N ALA A 43 -8.96 0.81 -12.33
CA ALA A 43 -7.65 1.44 -12.40
C ALA A 43 -6.84 1.20 -11.12
N LEU A 44 -7.48 1.12 -9.94
CA LEU A 44 -6.77 0.94 -8.68
C LEU A 44 -6.10 -0.43 -8.61
N ALA A 45 -6.83 -1.50 -8.94
CA ALA A 45 -6.29 -2.85 -8.97
C ALA A 45 -5.12 -2.96 -9.97
N CYS A 46 -5.28 -2.36 -11.15
CA CYS A 46 -4.22 -2.33 -12.17
C CYS A 46 -2.99 -1.53 -11.73
N ASN A 47 -3.17 -0.32 -11.18
CA ASN A 47 -2.06 0.52 -10.71
C ASN A 47 -1.30 -0.15 -9.55
N GLN A 48 -2.02 -0.75 -8.60
CA GLN A 48 -1.42 -1.52 -7.51
C GLN A 48 -0.59 -2.67 -8.06
N ARG A 49 -1.15 -3.42 -9.02
CA ARG A 49 -0.46 -4.51 -9.70
C ARG A 49 0.81 -4.03 -10.41
N CYS A 50 0.78 -2.87 -11.06
CA CYS A 50 1.96 -2.28 -11.70
C CYS A 50 3.05 -1.93 -10.67
N ALA A 51 2.68 -1.34 -9.53
CA ALA A 51 3.62 -1.11 -8.43
C ALA A 51 4.22 -2.43 -7.92
N ASP A 52 3.37 -3.43 -7.71
CA ASP A 52 3.75 -4.76 -7.23
C ASP A 52 4.64 -5.54 -8.19
N LEU A 53 4.65 -5.23 -9.49
CA LEU A 53 5.51 -5.92 -10.47
C LEU A 53 6.80 -5.16 -10.78
N HIS A 54 6.76 -3.82 -10.77
CA HIS A 54 7.82 -3.00 -11.34
C HIS A 54 8.63 -2.18 -10.33
N THR A 55 8.10 -1.91 -9.13
CA THR A 55 8.87 -1.19 -8.11
C THR A 55 9.91 -2.13 -7.50
N PRO A 56 11.20 -1.77 -7.37
CA PRO A 56 12.19 -2.62 -6.71
C PRO A 56 11.92 -2.76 -5.21
N LEU A 57 12.37 -3.85 -4.58
CA LEU A 57 12.17 -4.08 -3.14
C LEU A 57 12.80 -2.98 -2.25
N ARG A 58 13.90 -2.37 -2.71
CA ARG A 58 14.58 -1.26 -2.01
C ARG A 58 14.05 0.12 -2.42
N GLY A 59 12.94 0.19 -3.14
CA GLY A 59 12.43 1.43 -3.74
C GLY A 59 13.15 1.82 -5.05
N SER A 60 12.71 2.91 -5.68
CA SER A 60 13.38 3.51 -6.82
C SER A 60 13.29 5.03 -6.70
N PRO A 61 14.41 5.75 -6.57
CA PRO A 61 14.41 7.22 -6.50
C PRO A 61 13.73 7.88 -7.69
N ALA A 62 13.75 7.24 -8.87
CA ALA A 62 13.07 7.74 -10.06
C ALA A 62 11.55 7.60 -9.94
N ILE A 63 11.07 6.47 -9.39
CA ILE A 63 9.64 6.27 -9.08
C ILE A 63 9.21 7.26 -8.01
N ASP A 64 9.95 7.36 -6.91
CA ASP A 64 9.61 8.22 -5.78
C ASP A 64 9.55 9.70 -6.19
N ALA A 65 10.57 10.20 -6.91
CA ALA A 65 10.58 11.59 -7.38
C ALA A 65 9.41 11.90 -8.32
N PHE A 66 9.04 10.94 -9.18
CA PHE A 66 7.94 11.12 -10.11
C PHE A 66 6.58 11.00 -9.44
N SER A 67 6.39 10.05 -8.52
CA SER A 67 5.15 9.89 -7.76
C SER A 67 4.92 11.06 -6.79
N ILE A 68 5.96 11.55 -6.11
CA ILE A 68 5.88 12.75 -5.26
C ILE A 68 5.40 13.95 -6.08
N CYS A 69 6.03 14.21 -7.24
CA CYS A 69 5.63 15.34 -8.08
C CYS A 69 4.17 15.24 -8.53
N THR A 70 3.76 14.06 -9.02
CA THR A 70 2.46 13.87 -9.66
C THR A 70 1.30 13.68 -8.68
N ILE A 71 1.54 13.12 -7.50
CA ILE A 71 0.50 12.80 -6.52
C ILE A 71 0.47 13.86 -5.40
N SER A 72 1.63 14.26 -4.89
CA SER A 72 1.73 15.08 -3.67
C SER A 72 1.97 16.56 -3.94
N ASP A 73 2.84 16.93 -4.88
CA ASP A 73 3.18 18.35 -5.10
C ASP A 73 2.15 19.02 -6.00
N HIS A 74 1.91 18.46 -7.19
CA HIS A 74 1.07 19.08 -8.22
C HIS A 74 -0.31 18.43 -8.36
N HIS A 75 -0.58 17.35 -7.63
CA HIS A 75 -1.90 16.70 -7.58
C HIS A 75 -2.46 16.35 -8.97
N CYS A 76 -1.59 16.10 -9.95
CA CYS A 76 -1.98 15.69 -11.29
C CYS A 76 -2.76 14.37 -11.27
N VAL A 77 -2.45 13.49 -10.32
CA VAL A 77 -3.23 12.28 -10.04
C VAL A 77 -4.08 12.51 -8.79
N PRO A 78 -5.42 12.49 -8.89
CA PRO A 78 -6.27 12.73 -7.74
C PRO A 78 -6.22 11.55 -6.76
N GLN A 79 -5.91 11.84 -5.50
CA GLN A 79 -6.05 10.86 -4.42
C GLN A 79 -7.54 10.59 -4.15
N ARG A 80 -7.91 9.31 -4.14
CA ARG A 80 -9.28 8.89 -3.84
C ARG A 80 -9.44 8.66 -2.35
N ARG A 81 -10.37 9.36 -1.73
CA ARG A 81 -10.81 9.05 -0.36
C ARG A 81 -11.93 8.02 -0.42
N GLN A 82 -11.66 6.81 0.02
CA GLN A 82 -12.71 5.82 0.24
C GLN A 82 -13.54 6.23 1.45
N ARG A 83 -14.86 6.24 1.30
CA ARG A 83 -15.79 6.48 2.41
C ARG A 83 -16.33 5.12 2.86
N CYS A 84 -15.60 4.47 3.74
CA CYS A 84 -16.03 3.23 4.37
C CYS A 84 -16.85 3.56 5.63
N ALA A 85 -17.89 2.79 5.89
CA ALA A 85 -18.59 2.89 7.17
C ALA A 85 -17.69 2.33 8.27
N VAL A 86 -17.54 3.07 9.37
CA VAL A 86 -16.80 2.58 10.54
C VAL A 86 -17.55 1.37 11.13
N PRO A 87 -16.89 0.22 11.35
CA PRO A 87 -17.53 -0.94 11.95
C PRO A 87 -18.07 -0.63 13.34
N ARG A 88 -19.36 -0.91 13.57
CA ARG A 88 -20.03 -0.67 14.87
C ARG A 88 -19.46 -1.50 16.01
N ASN A 89 -18.84 -2.63 15.68
CA ASN A 89 -18.24 -3.59 16.61
C ASN A 89 -16.72 -3.40 16.76
N THR A 90 -16.18 -2.22 16.44
CA THR A 90 -14.80 -1.87 16.80
C THR A 90 -14.62 -2.05 18.30
N LEU A 91 -13.53 -2.70 18.72
CA LEU A 91 -13.29 -2.99 20.12
C LEU A 91 -13.15 -1.70 20.94
N PRO A 92 -13.83 -1.60 22.10
CA PRO A 92 -13.73 -0.41 22.95
C PRO A 92 -12.39 -0.34 23.70
N ALA A 93 -11.69 -1.48 23.83
CA ALA A 93 -10.38 -1.58 24.46
C ALA A 93 -9.53 -2.61 23.69
N LEU A 94 -8.27 -2.27 23.43
CA LEU A 94 -7.29 -3.11 22.73
C LEU A 94 -5.89 -2.79 23.26
N GLU A 95 -5.21 -3.79 23.79
CA GLU A 95 -3.79 -3.68 24.13
C GLU A 95 -2.94 -3.97 22.89
N LEU A 96 -2.06 -3.05 22.49
CA LEU A 96 -1.23 -3.21 21.28
C LEU A 96 -0.27 -4.40 21.36
N ALA A 97 0.06 -4.87 22.58
CA ALA A 97 0.85 -6.08 22.79
C ALA A 97 0.21 -7.32 22.14
N ALA A 98 -1.10 -7.30 21.89
CA ALA A 98 -1.79 -8.37 21.17
C ALA A 98 -1.29 -8.56 19.73
N PHE A 99 -0.65 -7.55 19.12
CA PHE A 99 -0.11 -7.62 17.76
C PHE A 99 1.32 -8.16 17.70
N GLU A 100 2.10 -8.14 18.78
CA GLU A 100 3.54 -8.42 18.71
C GLU A 100 3.85 -9.80 18.12
N GLY A 101 4.87 -9.84 17.25
CA GLY A 101 5.33 -11.07 16.60
C GLY A 101 4.82 -11.26 15.18
N ASP A 102 4.87 -12.50 14.71
CA ASP A 102 4.54 -12.89 13.34
C ASP A 102 3.06 -13.30 13.21
N TRP A 103 2.39 -12.73 12.22
CA TRP A 103 1.00 -13.01 11.85
C TRP A 103 0.89 -13.36 10.37
N TRP A 104 -0.04 -14.25 10.03
CA TRP A 104 -0.32 -14.64 8.66
C TRP A 104 -1.73 -14.22 8.28
N VAL A 105 -1.85 -13.51 7.15
CA VAL A 105 -3.16 -13.19 6.58
C VAL A 105 -3.67 -14.45 5.90
N THR A 106 -4.72 -15.03 6.47
CA THR A 106 -5.31 -16.29 5.99
C THR A 106 -6.65 -16.10 5.30
N ARG A 107 -7.29 -14.94 5.49
CA ARG A 107 -8.55 -14.55 4.86
C ARG A 107 -8.57 -13.03 4.66
N GLY A 108 -9.18 -12.62 3.55
CA GLY A 108 -9.27 -11.23 3.13
C GLY A 108 -10.62 -10.93 2.51
N LEU A 109 -11.09 -9.70 2.64
CA LEU A 109 -12.35 -9.26 2.02
C LEU A 109 -12.07 -8.58 0.67
N ASN A 110 -11.00 -7.80 0.58
CA ASN A 110 -10.62 -7.07 -0.60
C ASN A 110 -9.52 -7.82 -1.38
N PRO A 111 -9.81 -8.36 -2.58
CA PRO A 111 -8.83 -9.13 -3.33
C PRO A 111 -7.62 -8.32 -3.82
N ILE A 112 -7.67 -7.00 -3.77
CA ILE A 112 -6.56 -6.12 -4.21
C ILE A 112 -5.44 -6.06 -3.17
N PHE A 113 -5.79 -6.08 -1.88
CA PHE A 113 -4.83 -5.84 -0.78
C PHE A 113 -4.70 -7.04 0.17
N ASP A 114 -5.72 -7.91 0.24
CA ASP A 114 -5.81 -8.94 1.27
C ASP A 114 -5.56 -10.36 0.74
N CYS A 115 -5.42 -10.51 -0.59
CA CYS A 115 -5.34 -11.82 -1.25
C CYS A 115 -4.00 -12.03 -1.96
N PHE A 116 -2.90 -11.86 -1.23
CA PHE A 116 -1.57 -12.21 -1.71
C PHE A 116 -1.11 -13.59 -1.21
N ASP A 117 -0.25 -14.24 -1.98
CA ASP A 117 0.35 -15.49 -1.53
C ASP A 117 1.43 -15.22 -0.48
N CYS A 118 1.54 -16.10 0.52
CA CYS A 118 2.57 -16.02 1.56
C CYS A 118 2.64 -14.63 2.22
N GLN A 119 1.49 -14.14 2.69
CA GLN A 119 1.37 -12.86 3.37
C GLN A 119 1.66 -13.03 4.87
N ARG A 120 2.86 -12.60 5.29
CA ARG A 120 3.32 -12.61 6.68
C ARG A 120 3.62 -11.20 7.15
N HIS A 121 3.09 -10.82 8.29
CA HIS A 121 3.25 -9.49 8.88
C HIS A 121 3.94 -9.65 10.22
N THR A 122 5.04 -8.94 10.42
CA THR A 122 5.74 -8.93 11.71
C THR A 122 5.48 -7.59 12.37
N PHE A 123 4.92 -7.59 13.58
CA PHE A 123 4.68 -6.36 14.33
C PHE A 123 5.58 -6.25 15.55
N SER A 124 5.94 -5.02 15.86
CA SER A 124 6.72 -4.65 17.04
C SER A 124 6.20 -3.37 17.66
N LEU A 125 6.34 -3.24 18.98
CA LEU A 125 6.00 -2.00 19.68
C LEU A 125 7.18 -1.04 19.76
N GLY A 126 6.93 0.20 19.38
CA GLY A 126 7.78 1.35 19.61
C GLY A 126 7.76 1.81 21.07
N ALA A 127 8.60 2.78 21.37
CA ALA A 127 8.78 3.30 22.71
C ALA A 127 7.49 3.91 23.29
N ALA A 128 7.40 3.96 24.62
CA ALA A 128 6.32 4.68 25.27
C ALA A 128 6.39 6.18 24.92
N GLY A 129 5.25 6.78 24.55
CA GLY A 129 5.16 8.18 24.14
C GLY A 129 5.41 8.45 22.65
N GLU A 130 5.80 7.44 21.87
CA GLU A 130 5.86 7.59 20.41
C GLU A 130 4.43 7.76 19.83
N PRO A 131 4.20 8.68 18.87
CA PRO A 131 2.85 8.88 18.32
C PRO A 131 2.28 7.67 17.60
N LYS A 132 3.15 6.89 16.92
CA LYS A 132 2.78 5.68 16.16
C LYS A 132 3.52 4.48 16.72
N ARG A 133 2.98 3.89 17.78
CA ARG A 133 3.66 2.84 18.55
C ARG A 133 3.61 1.46 17.93
N LEU A 134 2.65 1.15 17.06
CA LEU A 134 2.58 -0.16 16.43
C LEU A 134 3.28 -0.10 15.08
N HIS A 135 4.41 -0.77 14.94
CA HIS A 135 5.14 -0.89 13.67
C HIS A 135 4.88 -2.25 13.05
N GLY A 136 4.56 -2.28 11.76
CA GLY A 136 4.33 -3.49 10.99
C GLY A 136 5.28 -3.57 9.78
N ALA A 137 6.03 -4.66 9.68
CA ALA A 137 6.73 -5.07 8.47
C ALA A 137 5.85 -6.05 7.69
N LEU A 138 5.13 -5.51 6.70
CA LEU A 138 4.11 -6.24 5.96
C LEU A 138 4.72 -6.90 4.73
N ARG A 139 4.97 -8.22 4.80
CA ARG A 139 5.57 -8.99 3.71
C ARG A 139 4.53 -9.81 2.97
N TYR A 140 4.63 -9.85 1.66
CA TYR A 140 3.75 -10.64 0.81
C TYR A 140 4.45 -11.05 -0.48
N SER A 141 3.93 -12.07 -1.15
CA SER A 141 4.43 -12.54 -2.44
C SER A 141 3.39 -12.34 -3.53
N VAL A 142 3.86 -11.78 -4.63
CA VAL A 142 3.04 -11.41 -5.77
C VAL A 142 3.39 -12.35 -6.91
N LYS A 143 2.44 -13.17 -7.38
CA LYS A 143 2.63 -13.97 -8.61
C LYS A 143 2.94 -13.04 -9.78
N ARG A 144 3.88 -13.35 -10.67
CA ARG A 144 4.12 -12.55 -11.89
C ARG A 144 3.05 -12.73 -12.95
N ASP A 145 2.62 -13.97 -13.15
CA ASP A 145 1.49 -14.33 -14.00
C ASP A 145 0.36 -14.82 -13.11
N LEU A 146 -0.81 -14.19 -13.21
CA LEU A 146 -1.99 -14.60 -12.43
C LEU A 146 -2.60 -15.91 -12.94
N HIS A 147 -2.32 -16.31 -14.18
CA HIS A 147 -2.83 -17.55 -14.78
C HIS A 147 -1.93 -18.76 -14.51
N CYS A 148 -0.75 -18.55 -13.93
CA CYS A 148 0.12 -19.66 -13.58
C CYS A 148 -0.58 -20.57 -12.54
N SER A 149 -0.60 -21.85 -12.85
CA SER A 149 -1.24 -22.88 -12.02
C SER A 149 -0.43 -24.17 -12.09
N PHE A 150 -0.53 -25.00 -11.05
CA PHE A 150 0.11 -26.32 -11.04
C PHE A 150 -0.33 -27.12 -12.29
N PRO A 151 0.59 -27.80 -13.00
CA PRO A 151 1.99 -28.10 -12.63
C PRO A 151 3.03 -27.04 -13.04
N GLN A 152 2.62 -25.92 -13.64
CA GLN A 152 3.54 -24.88 -14.05
C GLN A 152 4.16 -24.18 -12.83
N ARG A 153 5.48 -23.95 -12.87
CA ARG A 153 6.16 -23.18 -11.82
C ARG A 153 5.78 -21.72 -11.94
N CYS A 154 5.02 -21.22 -10.97
CA CYS A 154 4.76 -19.80 -10.81
C CYS A 154 6.03 -19.05 -10.39
N GLU A 155 6.29 -17.91 -11.03
CA GLU A 155 7.31 -16.96 -10.57
C GLU A 155 6.67 -15.94 -9.62
N TYR A 156 7.40 -15.56 -8.57
CA TYR A 156 6.92 -14.64 -7.53
C TYR A 156 7.87 -13.47 -7.35
N VAL A 157 7.29 -12.30 -7.08
CA VAL A 157 7.98 -11.10 -6.61
C VAL A 157 7.70 -10.94 -5.13
N ARG A 158 8.75 -10.86 -4.31
CA ARG A 158 8.62 -10.60 -2.87
C ARG A 158 8.45 -9.10 -2.63
N ARG A 159 7.54 -8.74 -1.73
CA ARG A 159 7.23 -7.38 -1.35
C ARG A 159 7.32 -7.21 0.16
N GLU A 160 7.67 -6.00 0.56
CA GLU A 160 7.69 -5.55 1.95
C GLU A 160 7.23 -4.09 1.97
N VAL A 161 6.29 -3.79 2.86
CA VAL A 161 5.82 -2.44 3.14
C VAL A 161 5.88 -2.23 4.64
N ASN A 162 6.51 -1.13 5.06
CA ASN A 162 6.57 -0.78 6.47
C ASN A 162 5.50 0.26 6.78
N GLN A 163 4.70 -0.01 7.80
CA GLN A 163 3.65 0.88 8.28
C GLN A 163 3.77 1.08 9.79
N SER A 164 3.35 2.25 10.25
CA SER A 164 3.30 2.57 11.68
C SER A 164 1.95 3.17 12.03
N PHE A 165 1.32 2.70 13.11
CA PHE A 165 -0.04 3.09 13.49
C PHE A 165 -0.08 3.79 14.84
N ALA A 166 -0.87 4.86 14.90
CA ALA A 166 -1.27 5.52 16.12
C ALA A 166 -2.58 4.90 16.64
N GLN A 167 -2.71 4.71 17.94
CA GLN A 167 -3.95 4.22 18.55
C GLN A 167 -4.71 5.36 19.22
N SER A 168 -6.03 5.43 19.01
CA SER A 168 -6.88 6.42 19.69
C SER A 168 -7.47 5.83 20.97
N ASN A 169 -7.20 6.46 22.12
CA ASN A 169 -7.81 6.15 23.43
C ASN A 169 -7.83 4.65 23.81
N ALA A 170 -6.77 3.91 23.49
CA ALA A 170 -6.69 2.46 23.72
C ALA A 170 -7.82 1.64 23.05
N THR A 171 -8.51 2.18 22.06
CA THR A 171 -9.57 1.48 21.31
C THR A 171 -8.98 0.60 20.21
N GLY A 172 -9.84 -0.20 19.56
CA GLY A 172 -9.50 -0.96 18.36
C GLY A 172 -9.24 -0.09 17.11
N HIS A 173 -9.30 1.24 17.19
CA HIS A 173 -8.99 2.13 16.06
C HIS A 173 -7.49 2.47 16.00
N LEU A 174 -6.86 2.05 14.91
CA LEU A 174 -5.45 2.27 14.61
C LEU A 174 -5.31 3.07 13.32
N ALA A 175 -4.66 4.23 13.37
CA ALA A 175 -4.52 5.16 12.25
C ALA A 175 -3.08 5.22 11.73
N ASN A 176 -2.89 4.91 10.44
CA ASN A 176 -1.66 5.14 9.70
C ASN A 176 -1.80 6.38 8.81
N HIS A 177 -1.69 7.57 9.40
CA HIS A 177 -1.86 8.85 8.70
C HIS A 177 -0.56 9.66 8.69
N GLY A 178 -0.41 10.63 7.79
CA GLY A 178 0.77 11.52 7.76
C GLY A 178 2.08 10.78 7.45
N ASN A 179 2.01 9.82 6.53
CA ASN A 179 3.19 9.09 6.08
C ASN A 179 4.10 10.02 5.25
N PRO A 180 5.44 9.86 5.33
CA PRO A 180 6.33 10.59 4.44
C PRO A 180 5.98 10.31 2.98
N PRO A 181 5.94 11.33 2.09
CA PRO A 181 5.61 11.13 0.67
C PRO A 181 6.50 10.11 -0.03
N ALA A 182 7.78 10.02 0.35
CA ALA A 182 8.72 9.04 -0.18
C ALA A 182 8.48 7.60 0.32
N GLN A 183 7.55 7.39 1.27
CA GLN A 183 7.25 6.07 1.83
C GLN A 183 5.86 5.59 1.39
N LEU A 184 4.81 6.37 1.65
CA LEU A 184 3.43 5.99 1.32
C LEU A 184 2.61 7.23 0.95
N HIS A 185 2.01 7.23 -0.25
CA HIS A 185 1.10 8.29 -0.70
C HIS A 185 -0.36 8.07 -0.27
N TYR A 186 -0.59 7.29 0.78
CA TYR A 186 -1.93 7.00 1.30
C TYR A 186 -1.97 7.08 2.82
N ALA A 187 -3.20 7.08 3.34
CA ALA A 187 -3.51 6.93 4.75
C ALA A 187 -4.42 5.72 4.91
N ASP A 188 -4.30 5.03 6.03
CA ASP A 188 -5.09 3.84 6.34
C ASP A 188 -5.62 3.88 7.77
N ASP A 189 -6.80 3.32 7.98
CA ASP A 189 -7.48 3.20 9.26
C ASP A 189 -7.89 1.75 9.49
N TRP A 190 -7.31 1.11 10.49
CA TRP A 190 -7.70 -0.22 10.92
C TRP A 190 -8.68 -0.14 12.09
N TYR A 191 -9.71 -0.96 12.02
CA TYR A 191 -10.72 -1.12 13.07
C TYR A 191 -10.72 -2.57 13.50
N VAL A 192 -10.02 -2.86 14.60
CA VAL A 192 -10.01 -4.20 15.18
C VAL A 192 -11.38 -4.47 15.79
N ILE A 193 -12.03 -5.51 15.30
CA ILE A 193 -13.38 -5.92 15.70
C ILE A 193 -13.39 -7.15 16.60
N ALA A 194 -12.32 -7.96 16.56
CA ALA A 194 -12.12 -9.06 17.50
C ALA A 194 -10.65 -9.48 17.56
N HIS A 195 -10.20 -9.97 18.70
CA HIS A 195 -8.93 -10.68 18.77
C HIS A 195 -9.00 -11.82 19.79
N ARG A 196 -8.13 -12.80 19.59
CA ARG A 196 -7.75 -13.79 20.59
C ARG A 196 -6.23 -13.86 20.60
N PRO A 197 -5.58 -13.62 21.75
CA PRO A 197 -4.11 -13.63 21.86
C PRO A 197 -3.51 -14.87 21.19
N GLU A 198 -2.44 -14.65 20.43
CA GLU A 198 -1.68 -15.70 19.73
C GLU A 198 -2.49 -16.55 18.72
N THR A 199 -3.75 -16.20 18.44
CA THR A 199 -4.64 -16.99 17.58
C THR A 199 -5.16 -16.19 16.39
N TYR A 200 -5.81 -15.05 16.62
CA TYR A 200 -6.33 -14.20 15.53
C TYR A 200 -6.50 -12.75 15.96
N ILE A 201 -6.47 -11.88 14.95
CA ILE A 201 -6.90 -10.48 14.99
C ILE A 201 -7.78 -10.28 13.74
N LEU A 202 -8.95 -9.68 13.93
CA LEU A 202 -9.92 -9.35 12.89
C LEU A 202 -10.22 -7.86 12.90
#